data_AF-A0A473XK36-F1
#
_entry.id   AF-A0A473XK36-F1
#
_cell.length_a   1.000
_cell.length_b   1.000
_cell.length_c   1.000
_cell.angle_alpha   90.00
_cell.angle_beta   90.00
_cell.angle_gamma   90.00
#
_symmetry.space_group_name_H-M   'P 1'
#
loop_
_entity.id
_entity.type
_entity.pdbx_description
1 polymer ?
#
loop_
_entity_poly.entity_id
_entity_poly.type
_entity_poly.pdbx_seq_one_letter_code
_entity_poly.pdbx_strand_id
1 'polypeptide(L)'
;MEEIRTVQKLVNVNNEKSYIVRITPVDDSSGRKTFKGIKVNMLHENGEHFAQDTFASIVSPGIIQTWIANMHNASKKVQNTMTAFSEWDGELNEYW
;
A
#
# COMPACT_ATOMS: atom_id res chain seq x y z
N MET A 1 2.54 -28.01 -14.31
CA MET A 1 2.66 -26.94 -13.29
C MET A 1 2.19 -25.66 -13.94
N GLU A 2 1.12 -25.08 -13.44
CA GLU A 2 0.57 -23.82 -13.96
C GLU A 2 1.46 -22.68 -13.44
N GLU A 3 1.97 -21.83 -14.33
CA GLU A 3 2.83 -20.71 -13.92
C GLU A 3 2.02 -19.71 -13.09
N ILE A 4 2.46 -19.44 -11.85
CA ILE A 4 1.90 -18.38 -11.02
C ILE A 4 2.27 -17.04 -11.68
N ARG A 5 1.37 -16.49 -12.49
CA ARG A 5 1.58 -15.21 -13.18
C ARG A 5 1.27 -14.05 -12.24
N THR A 6 2.29 -13.26 -11.94
CA THR A 6 2.11 -11.99 -11.24
C THR A 6 1.45 -10.99 -12.19
N VAL A 7 0.38 -10.35 -11.74
CA VAL A 7 -0.30 -9.28 -12.48
C VAL A 7 0.25 -7.94 -12.01
N GLN A 8 0.57 -7.03 -12.92
CA GLN A 8 1.03 -5.67 -12.60
C GLN A 8 0.11 -4.63 -13.24
N LYS A 9 -0.20 -3.57 -12.50
CA LYS A 9 -0.97 -2.43 -13.00
C LYS A 9 -0.48 -1.12 -12.41
N LEU A 10 -0.45 -0.05 -13.23
CA LEU A 10 -0.26 1.31 -12.75
C LEU A 10 -1.60 1.83 -12.21
N VAL A 11 -1.62 2.29 -10.96
CA VAL A 11 -2.82 2.80 -10.29
C VAL A 11 -2.54 4.25 -9.91
N ASN A 12 -3.38 5.16 -10.39
CA ASN A 12 -3.37 6.55 -9.95
C ASN A 12 -4.31 6.70 -8.74
N VAL A 13 -3.79 7.27 -7.66
CA VAL A 13 -4.51 7.47 -6.40
C VAL A 13 -4.79 8.95 -6.23
N ASN A 14 -6.06 9.29 -6.05
CA ASN A 14 -6.57 10.65 -5.82
C ASN A 14 -6.18 11.69 -6.89
N ASN A 15 -5.78 11.28 -8.10
CA ASN A 15 -5.19 12.17 -9.12
C ASN A 15 -3.89 12.88 -8.67
N GLU A 16 -3.25 12.38 -7.61
CA GLU A 16 -2.04 13.00 -7.03
C GLU A 16 -0.78 12.20 -7.32
N LYS A 17 -0.85 10.86 -7.18
CA LYS A 17 0.34 10.00 -7.26
C LYS A 17 0.01 8.66 -7.90
N SER A 18 0.91 8.18 -8.75
CA SER A 18 0.81 6.84 -9.32
C SER A 18 1.68 5.84 -8.57
N TYR A 19 1.20 4.61 -8.54
CA TYR A 19 1.88 3.48 -7.94
C TYR A 19 1.84 2.28 -8.87
N ILE A 20 2.91 1.50 -8.88
CA ILE A 20 2.93 0.20 -9.54
C ILE A 20 2.39 -0.82 -8.53
N VAL A 21 1.23 -1.41 -8.83
CA VAL A 21 0.62 -2.45 -8.00
C VAL A 21 0.87 -3.81 -8.62
N ARG A 22 1.51 -4.71 -7.88
CA ARG A 22 1.77 -6.10 -8.25
C ARG A 22 0.91 -7.03 -7.41
N ILE A 23 0.20 -7.95 -8.05
CA ILE A 23 -0.64 -8.95 -7.42
C ILE A 23 -0.04 -10.32 -7.72
N THR A 24 0.41 -11.00 -6.68
CA THR A 24 1.02 -12.33 -6.77
C THR A 24 0.12 -13.33 -6.02
N PRO A 25 -0.38 -14.38 -6.68
CA PRO A 25 -1.10 -15.45 -5.99
C PRO A 25 -0.23 -16.10 -4.92
N VAL A 26 -0.85 -16.42 -3.78
CA VAL A 26 -0.23 -17.17 -2.68
C VAL A 26 -0.98 -18.50 -2.57
N ASP A 27 -0.26 -19.59 -2.85
CA ASP A 27 -0.74 -20.95 -2.62
C ASP A 27 0.24 -21.61 -1.64
N ASP A 28 -0.11 -21.58 -0.35
CA ASP A 28 0.69 -22.27 0.66
C ASP A 28 0.32 -23.77 0.64
N SER A 29 1.12 -24.54 -0.10
CA SER A 29 0.98 -25.99 -0.25
C SER A 29 1.54 -26.77 0.95
N SER A 30 1.99 -26.11 2.02
CA SER A 30 2.60 -26.74 3.19
C SER A 30 1.58 -27.35 4.19
N GLY A 31 0.63 -28.16 3.69
CA GLY A 31 -0.06 -29.23 4.44
C GLY A 31 -0.81 -28.93 5.75
N ARG A 32 -0.79 -27.71 6.31
CA ARG A 32 -1.36 -27.42 7.64
C ARG A 32 -2.36 -26.26 7.71
N LYS A 33 -2.58 -25.51 6.63
CA LYS A 33 -3.73 -24.62 6.38
C LYS A 33 -3.47 -23.93 5.04
N THR A 34 -4.24 -24.27 4.02
CA THR A 34 -4.10 -23.71 2.67
C THR A 34 -4.66 -22.29 2.65
N PHE A 35 -3.87 -21.29 3.06
CA PHE A 35 -4.25 -19.91 2.78
C PHE A 35 -4.16 -19.70 1.26
N LYS A 36 -5.33 -19.67 0.61
CA LYS A 36 -5.46 -19.30 -0.80
C LYS A 36 -5.76 -17.82 -0.89
N GLY A 37 -4.77 -17.05 -1.34
CA GLY A 37 -4.90 -15.61 -1.39
C GLY A 37 -4.06 -14.95 -2.46
N ILE A 38 -3.98 -13.64 -2.34
CA ILE A 38 -3.16 -12.79 -3.17
C ILE A 38 -2.34 -11.88 -2.27
N LYS A 39 -1.08 -11.71 -2.64
CA LYS A 39 -0.20 -10.70 -2.08
C LYS A 39 -0.24 -9.48 -2.99
N VAL A 40 -0.61 -8.34 -2.44
CA VAL A 40 -0.65 -7.07 -3.16
C VAL A 40 0.54 -6.24 -2.70
N ASN A 41 1.44 -5.95 -3.64
CA ASN A 41 2.61 -5.13 -3.47
C ASN A 41 2.38 -3.77 -4.14
N MET A 42 2.50 -2.70 -3.38
CA MET A 42 2.44 -1.34 -3.87
C MET A 42 3.86 -0.78 -3.91
N LEU A 43 4.28 -0.34 -5.10
CA LEU A 43 5.59 0.22 -5.35
C LEU A 43 5.45 1.66 -5.85
N HIS A 44 6.44 2.49 -5.55
CA HIS A 44 6.62 3.77 -6.21
C HIS A 44 6.91 3.60 -7.72
N GLU A 45 6.79 4.67 -8.49
CA GLU A 45 7.06 4.66 -9.94
C GLU A 45 8.50 4.26 -10.28
N ASN A 46 9.45 4.51 -9.36
CA ASN A 46 10.84 4.07 -9.46
C ASN A 46 11.05 2.58 -9.13
N GLY A 47 9.99 1.84 -8.77
CA GLY A 47 10.03 0.44 -8.39
C GLY A 47 10.38 0.18 -6.91
N GLU A 48 10.60 1.22 -6.11
CA GLU A 48 10.85 1.11 -4.68
C GLU A 48 9.61 0.61 -3.94
N HIS A 49 9.84 -0.24 -2.95
CA HIS A 49 8.77 -0.77 -2.11
C HIS A 49 8.10 0.35 -1.31
N PHE A 50 6.77 0.40 -1.36
CA PHE A 50 5.98 1.34 -0.55
C PHE A 50 5.16 0.63 0.52
N ALA A 51 4.36 -0.37 0.13
CA ALA A 51 3.54 -1.14 1.06
C ALA A 51 3.23 -2.54 0.52
N GLN A 52 2.92 -3.48 1.40
CA GLN A 52 2.45 -4.81 1.02
C GLN A 52 1.39 -5.30 2.00
N ASP A 53 0.39 -5.99 1.46
CA ASP A 53 -0.58 -6.73 2.27
C ASP A 53 -1.01 -8.02 1.57
N THR A 54 -1.66 -8.91 2.30
CA THR A 54 -2.14 -10.20 1.83
C THR A 54 -3.65 -10.30 2.03
N PHE A 55 -4.36 -10.62 0.96
CA PHE A 55 -5.82 -10.73 0.94
C PHE A 55 -6.25 -12.16 0.62
N ALA A 56 -7.41 -12.57 1.12
CA ALA A 56 -8.03 -13.82 0.71
C ALA A 56 -8.34 -13.80 -0.80
N SER A 57 -8.34 -14.96 -1.45
CA SER A 57 -8.58 -15.09 -2.90
C SER A 57 -9.95 -14.59 -3.35
N ILE A 58 -10.92 -14.54 -2.44
CA ILE A 58 -12.29 -14.05 -2.67
C ILE A 58 -12.47 -12.55 -2.38
N VAL A 59 -11.38 -11.83 -2.07
CA VAL A 59 -11.46 -10.40 -1.74
C VAL A 59 -12.05 -9.61 -2.91
N SER A 60 -12.92 -8.63 -2.62
CA SER A 60 -13.43 -7.75 -3.65
C SER A 60 -12.35 -6.75 -4.12
N PRO A 61 -12.29 -6.40 -5.41
CA PRO A 61 -11.34 -5.39 -5.89
C PRO A 61 -11.47 -4.04 -5.18
N GLY A 62 -12.68 -3.67 -4.75
CA GLY A 62 -12.92 -2.42 -4.02
C GLY A 62 -12.22 -2.36 -2.66
N ILE A 63 -12.06 -3.49 -1.97
CA ILE A 63 -11.29 -3.54 -0.70
C ILE A 63 -9.82 -3.26 -0.97
N ILE A 64 -9.25 -3.85 -2.04
CA ILE A 64 -7.85 -3.61 -2.42
C ILE A 64 -7.66 -2.14 -2.81
N GLN A 65 -8.58 -1.56 -3.59
CA GLN A 65 -8.54 -0.14 -3.95
C GLN A 65 -8.62 0.78 -2.72
N THR A 66 -9.47 0.44 -1.76
CA THR A 66 -9.60 1.18 -0.50
C THR A 66 -8.32 1.10 0.33
N TRP A 67 -7.72 -0.10 0.41
CA TRP A 67 -6.43 -0.29 1.06
C TRP A 67 -5.33 0.55 0.40
N ILE A 68 -5.24 0.55 -0.93
CA ILE A 68 -4.28 1.40 -1.68
C ILE A 68 -4.45 2.88 -1.33
N ALA A 69 -5.69 3.39 -1.34
CA ALA A 69 -5.98 4.78 -1.02
C ALA A 69 -5.63 5.12 0.44
N ASN A 70 -5.93 4.21 1.38
CA ASN A 70 -5.60 4.38 2.79
C ASN A 70 -4.09 4.44 3.04
N MET A 71 -3.31 3.58 2.38
CA MET A 71 -1.84 3.60 2.48
C MET A 71 -1.25 4.91 1.98
N HIS A 72 -1.74 5.40 0.84
CA HIS A 72 -1.34 6.71 0.31
C HIS A 72 -1.68 7.86 1.29
N ASN A 73 -2.92 7.91 1.79
CA ASN A 73 -3.36 8.95 2.70
C ASN A 73 -2.60 8.93 4.04
N ALA A 74 -2.31 7.73 4.57
CA ALA A 74 -1.54 7.57 5.79
C ALA A 74 -0.10 8.10 5.62
N SER A 75 0.57 7.76 4.50
CA SER A 75 1.90 8.27 4.19
C SER A 75 1.91 9.80 4.06
N LYS A 76 0.92 10.38 3.36
CA LYS A 76 0.76 11.84 3.24
C LYS A 76 0.57 12.51 4.60
N LYS A 77 -0.25 11.93 5.47
CA LYS A 77 -0.45 12.44 6.83
C LYS A 77 0.85 12.45 7.63
N VAL A 78 1.63 11.37 7.58
CA VAL A 78 2.94 11.30 8.25
C VAL A 78 3.89 12.36 7.70
N GLN A 79 3.98 12.50 6.38
CA GLN A 79 4.83 13.53 5.75
C GLN A 79 4.45 14.93 6.22
N ASN A 80 3.16 15.27 6.20
CA ASN A 80 2.68 16.58 6.66
C ASN A 80 3.01 16.82 8.15
N THR A 81 2.84 15.81 9.01
CA THR A 81 3.23 15.92 10.43
C THR A 81 4.73 16.12 10.59
N MET A 82 5.56 15.42 9.81
CA MET A 82 7.01 15.58 9.85
C MET A 82 7.46 16.97 9.38
N THR A 83 6.83 17.51 8.33
CA THR A 83 7.06 18.89 7.89
C THR A 83 6.70 19.89 8.98
N ALA A 84 5.50 19.78 9.56
CA ALA A 84 5.06 20.67 10.63
C ALA A 84 5.98 20.59 11.85
N PHE A 85 6.46 19.39 12.20
CA PHE A 85 7.43 19.21 13.28
C PHE A 85 8.80 19.82 12.96
N SER A 86 9.26 19.74 11.72
CA SER A 86 10.51 20.38 11.29
C SER A 86 10.45 21.91 11.29
N GLU A 87 9.26 22.47 11.07
CA GLU A 87 9.00 23.90 11.09
C GLU A 87 8.65 24.41 12.50
N TRP A 88 8.41 23.50 13.44
CA TRP A 88 8.11 23.85 14.82
C TRP A 88 9.36 24.39 15.50
N ASP A 89 9.35 25.68 15.78
CA ASP A 89 10.42 26.42 16.48
C ASP A 89 10.45 26.15 18.00
N GLY A 90 9.59 25.27 18.51
CA GLY A 90 9.58 24.85 19.91
C GLY A 90 9.07 25.90 20.89
N GLU A 91 8.69 27.09 20.42
CA GLU A 91 8.21 28.15 21.29
C GLU A 91 6.68 28.07 21.44
N LEU A 92 6.24 27.87 22.68
CA LEU A 92 4.91 28.30 23.12
C LEU A 92 4.90 29.83 22.96
N ASN A 93 4.41 30.33 21.82
CA ASN A 93 4.06 31.74 21.70
C ASN A 93 3.14 32.08 22.88
N GLU A 94 3.61 32.89 23.82
CA GLU A 94 2.93 33.29 25.07
C GLU A 94 1.63 34.10 24.84
N TYR A 95 1.09 34.09 23.61
CA TYR A 95 -0.08 34.86 23.17
C TYR A 95 -1.11 34.05 22.37
N TRP A 96 -1.18 32.72 22.55
CA TRP A 96 -2.35 31.92 22.15
C TRP A 96 -3.27 31.66 23.33
#